data_AF-A0A915HNN0-F1
#
_entry.id   AF-A0A915HNN0-F1
#
_cell.length_a   1.000
_cell.length_b   1.000
_cell.length_c   1.000
_cell.angle_alpha   90.00
_cell.angle_beta   90.00
_cell.angle_gamma   90.00
#
_symmetry.space_group_name_H-M   'P 1'
#
loop_
_entity.id
_entity.type
_entity.pdbx_description
1 polymer ?
#
loop_
_entity_poly.entity_id
_entity_poly.type
_entity_poly.pdbx_seq_one_letter_code
_entity_poly.pdbx_strand_id
1 'polypeptide(L)'
;MLFWAIKQQVEKGPQDSVTYESRYSLSEEKLIRQTVDFHALTVYVSSFVETSAGSTETPVRVFDCDTITQVKEKCLDAIFKTTPYSRRPSPQEVDLEWRTGVSGRLILTDFNATTKVEPGNWRKINTLGHYKVPNNASLALIPKQISVYNMSLLSERSDKSSTFSLKNVVGGGGAATNSPTLNGVRGGNNNNNNSKDYGYGTKDSQEMANYNKVYHLIKPTHDPYSSPQENAYNLERSLHNGGAKMMSEIYLTRLLTTKGTLQKFVEDLFEAIFTTTYRGSVLPVCVNLPLRFWVNIIKNPHFVFDIARPLKIEGCLSVVAQTLMDSCSTQDPQLTKDSPSSKLLFARDIHTYRGWVEEYYKDIQELPIIADQDMSAYLNDESHCHMGEFNIASALYELYNNYVKIYGGEQLLTALENDESSRKNRLPAKYTQLLQLMDGQTTSTTGHLVQQYDEFHSNRSSSHVPSAGCYTYGDVSLPR
;
A
#
# COMPACT_ATOMS: atom_id res chain seq x y z
N MET A 1 -7.30 13.84 6.74
CA MET A 1 -8.78 13.75 6.74
C MET A 1 -9.32 12.91 5.59
N LEU A 2 -8.98 13.22 4.33
CA LEU A 2 -9.45 12.49 3.14
C LEU A 2 -9.32 10.96 3.25
N PHE A 3 -8.14 10.45 3.67
CA PHE A 3 -7.92 9.01 3.86
C PHE A 3 -9.01 8.34 4.73
N TRP A 4 -9.31 8.93 5.89
CA TRP A 4 -10.32 8.40 6.81
C TRP A 4 -11.73 8.55 6.26
N ALA A 5 -12.03 9.64 5.54
CA ALA A 5 -13.32 9.82 4.89
C ALA A 5 -13.58 8.74 3.84
N ILE A 6 -12.58 8.43 3.00
CA ILE A 6 -12.66 7.36 2.00
C ILE A 6 -12.83 6.01 2.70
N LYS A 7 -11.96 5.69 3.67
CA LYS A 7 -12.02 4.42 4.41
C LYS A 7 -13.40 4.21 5.05
N GLN A 8 -13.88 5.20 5.80
CA GLN A 8 -15.17 5.14 6.45
C GLN A 8 -16.33 4.99 5.46
N GLN A 9 -16.26 5.67 4.30
CA GLN A 9 -17.28 5.59 3.26
C GLN A 9 -17.32 4.22 2.59
N VAL A 10 -16.17 3.66 2.26
CA VAL A 10 -16.03 2.29 1.70
C VAL A 10 -16.57 1.26 2.69
N GLU A 11 -16.26 1.41 3.98
CA GLU A 11 -16.71 0.54 5.07
C GLU A 11 -18.20 0.72 5.46
N LYS A 12 -18.97 1.58 4.79
CA LYS A 12 -20.44 1.67 5.01
C LYS A 12 -21.23 0.58 4.30
N GLY A 13 -20.60 -0.29 3.53
CA GLY A 13 -21.25 -1.40 2.85
C GLY A 13 -20.34 -2.60 2.66
N PRO A 14 -20.81 -3.63 1.93
CA PRO A 14 -20.04 -4.82 1.63
C PRO A 14 -18.75 -4.50 0.90
N GLN A 15 -17.68 -5.19 1.31
CA GLN A 15 -16.38 -5.18 0.67
C GLN A 15 -15.87 -6.61 0.53
N ASP A 16 -15.48 -7.00 -0.67
CA ASP A 16 -14.86 -8.27 -0.94
C ASP A 16 -13.42 -8.28 -0.39
N SER A 17 -13.04 -9.33 0.33
CA SER A 17 -11.74 -9.38 1.01
C SER A 17 -10.62 -9.89 0.11
N VAL A 18 -10.94 -10.43 -1.07
CA VAL A 18 -10.00 -11.01 -2.03
C VAL A 18 -9.73 -10.02 -3.16
N THR A 19 -10.78 -9.44 -3.76
CA THR A 19 -10.67 -8.52 -4.90
C THR A 19 -10.54 -7.05 -4.48
N TYR A 20 -10.89 -6.74 -3.23
CA TYR A 20 -11.05 -5.40 -2.68
C TYR A 20 -12.12 -4.55 -3.39
N GLU A 21 -13.01 -5.19 -4.14
CA GLU A 21 -14.20 -4.52 -4.66
C GLU A 21 -15.13 -4.15 -3.51
N SER A 22 -15.78 -2.99 -3.59
CA SER A 22 -16.69 -2.50 -2.55
C SER A 22 -17.98 -1.94 -3.14
N ARG A 23 -19.03 -1.89 -2.32
CA ARG A 23 -20.31 -1.28 -2.72
C ARG A 23 -20.19 0.23 -2.96
N TYR A 24 -19.37 0.90 -2.15
CA TYR A 24 -19.14 2.34 -2.20
C TYR A 24 -17.70 2.60 -2.57
N SER A 25 -17.45 2.97 -3.83
CA SER A 25 -16.12 3.25 -4.38
C SER A 25 -16.18 4.49 -5.27
N LEU A 26 -15.05 5.18 -5.43
CA LEU A 26 -14.85 6.18 -6.49
C LEU A 26 -14.32 5.56 -7.79
N SER A 27 -13.72 4.37 -7.70
CA SER A 27 -13.21 3.62 -8.86
C SER A 27 -14.23 2.61 -9.35
N GLU A 28 -14.56 2.69 -10.64
CA GLU A 28 -15.49 1.78 -11.32
C GLU A 28 -14.98 0.34 -11.33
N GLU A 29 -13.67 0.14 -11.48
CA GLU A 29 -13.03 -1.18 -11.46
C GLU A 29 -13.11 -1.84 -10.08
N LYS A 30 -13.29 -1.04 -9.02
CA LYS A 30 -13.42 -1.51 -7.64
C LYS A 30 -14.86 -1.50 -7.13
N LEU A 31 -15.85 -1.42 -8.01
CA LEU A 31 -17.26 -1.55 -7.65
C LEU A 31 -17.72 -3.01 -7.69
N ILE A 32 -18.39 -3.45 -6.64
CA ILE A 32 -19.11 -4.73 -6.66
C ILE A 32 -20.28 -4.63 -7.64
N ARG A 33 -20.21 -5.44 -8.70
CA ARG A 33 -21.24 -5.57 -9.76
C ARG A 33 -22.27 -6.67 -9.49
N GLN A 34 -22.16 -7.37 -8.38
CA GLN A 34 -23.11 -8.41 -7.98
C GLN A 34 -24.09 -7.87 -6.93
N THR A 35 -25.31 -8.40 -6.91
CA THR A 35 -26.25 -8.15 -5.82
C THR A 35 -25.79 -8.93 -4.59
N VAL A 36 -25.47 -8.19 -3.53
CA VAL A 36 -25.11 -8.73 -2.22
C VAL A 36 -26.13 -8.22 -1.23
N ASP A 37 -26.88 -9.14 -0.62
CA ASP A 37 -27.74 -8.86 0.53
C ASP A 37 -26.87 -8.79 1.78
N PHE A 38 -27.05 -7.74 2.58
CA PHE A 38 -26.27 -7.51 3.79
C PHE A 38 -27.10 -6.77 4.84
N HIS A 39 -26.81 -7.07 6.10
CA HIS A 39 -27.46 -6.47 7.26
C HIS A 39 -26.42 -5.86 8.19
N ALA A 40 -26.67 -4.62 8.61
CA ALA A 40 -25.82 -3.96 9.59
C ALA A 40 -26.04 -4.57 10.98
N LEU A 41 -24.95 -4.89 11.66
CA LEU A 41 -24.91 -5.38 13.02
C LEU A 41 -24.08 -4.41 13.87
N THR A 42 -24.45 -4.28 15.13
CA THR A 42 -23.64 -3.64 16.18
C THR A 42 -23.14 -4.75 17.09
N VAL A 43 -21.83 -4.91 17.20
CA VAL A 43 -21.20 -5.88 18.11
C VAL A 43 -20.46 -5.15 19.22
N TYR A 44 -20.41 -5.73 20.40
CA TYR A 44 -19.75 -5.16 21.58
C TYR A 44 -18.44 -5.90 21.81
N VAL A 45 -17.31 -5.25 21.55
CA VAL A 45 -16.00 -5.89 21.64
C VAL A 45 -15.26 -5.49 22.92
N SER A 46 -14.76 -6.49 23.64
CA SER A 46 -13.84 -6.31 24.77
C SER A 46 -12.38 -6.48 24.32
N SER A 47 -11.51 -5.63 24.85
CA SER A 47 -10.07 -5.70 24.65
C SER A 47 -9.42 -6.62 25.68
N PHE A 48 -8.30 -7.25 25.31
CA PHE A 48 -7.42 -7.97 26.25
C PHE A 48 -6.51 -7.04 27.07
N VAL A 49 -6.43 -5.75 26.69
CA VAL A 49 -5.68 -4.75 27.43
C VAL A 49 -6.59 -4.20 28.53
N GLU A 50 -6.30 -4.55 29.79
CA GLU A 50 -6.97 -3.95 30.95
C GLU A 50 -6.66 -2.44 30.96
N THR A 51 -7.66 -1.63 30.60
CA THR A 51 -7.62 -0.21 30.95
C THR A 51 -8.04 -0.06 32.40
N SER A 52 -7.49 0.93 33.09
CA SER A 52 -7.75 1.25 34.50
C SER A 52 -9.23 1.54 34.84
N ALA A 53 -10.13 1.51 33.85
CA ALA A 53 -11.58 1.69 33.97
C ALA A 53 -12.40 0.38 33.87
N GLY A 54 -11.76 -0.80 33.93
CA GLY A 54 -12.44 -2.08 33.75
C GLY A 54 -12.65 -2.45 32.27
N SER A 55 -13.13 -3.67 31.99
CA SER A 55 -13.35 -4.15 30.62
C SER A 55 -14.55 -3.45 29.97
N THR A 56 -14.36 -2.23 29.46
CA THR A 56 -15.39 -1.50 28.74
C THR A 56 -15.61 -2.12 27.37
N GLU A 57 -16.79 -2.68 27.11
CA GLU A 57 -17.15 -3.16 25.78
C GLU A 57 -17.36 -1.96 24.84
N THR A 58 -16.66 -1.98 23.70
CA THR A 58 -16.75 -0.93 22.68
C THR A 58 -17.76 -1.34 21.60
N PRO A 59 -18.78 -0.52 21.28
CA PRO A 59 -19.69 -0.82 20.18
C PRO A 59 -19.02 -0.61 18.83
N VAL A 60 -19.12 -1.60 17.95
CA VAL A 60 -18.53 -1.58 16.60
C VAL A 60 -19.60 -1.96 15.58
N ARG A 61 -19.76 -1.13 14.56
CA ARG A 61 -20.68 -1.41 13.45
C ARG A 61 -19.99 -2.29 12.41
N VAL A 62 -20.59 -3.44 12.14
CA VAL A 62 -20.12 -4.46 11.18
C VAL A 62 -21.28 -4.92 10.30
N PHE A 63 -21.01 -5.78 9.33
CA PHE A 63 -22.03 -6.40 8.49
C PHE A 63 -21.98 -7.92 8.62
N ASP A 64 -23.12 -8.58 8.47
CA ASP A 64 -23.22 -10.05 8.38
C ASP A 64 -22.35 -10.65 7.26
N CYS A 65 -22.11 -9.87 6.20
CA CYS A 65 -21.23 -10.22 5.10
C CYS A 65 -19.75 -9.89 5.33
N ASP A 66 -19.33 -9.35 6.49
CA ASP A 66 -17.90 -9.12 6.76
C ASP A 66 -17.21 -10.46 7.10
N THR A 67 -16.00 -10.67 6.57
CA THR A 67 -15.14 -11.78 7.00
C THR A 67 -14.68 -11.60 8.44
N ILE A 68 -14.21 -12.68 9.08
CA ILE A 68 -13.73 -12.59 10.46
C ILE A 68 -12.50 -11.66 10.55
N THR A 69 -11.61 -11.68 9.55
CA THR A 69 -10.50 -10.72 9.50
C THR A 69 -10.98 -9.26 9.35
N GLN A 70 -11.99 -9.00 8.50
CA GLN A 70 -12.57 -7.64 8.38
C GLN A 70 -13.19 -7.16 9.71
N VAL A 71 -13.85 -8.05 10.44
CA VAL A 71 -14.40 -7.73 11.77
C VAL A 71 -13.28 -7.44 12.76
N LYS A 72 -12.22 -8.25 12.79
CA LYS A 72 -11.04 -8.00 13.64
C LYS A 72 -10.43 -6.63 13.36
N GLU A 73 -10.25 -6.26 12.10
CA GLU A 73 -9.72 -4.94 11.72
C GLU A 73 -10.62 -3.81 12.22
N LYS A 74 -11.94 -3.90 12.01
CA LYS A 74 -12.91 -2.89 12.51
C LYS A 74 -12.89 -2.79 14.04
N CYS A 75 -12.78 -3.91 14.74
CA CYS A 75 -12.65 -3.93 16.20
C CYS A 75 -11.35 -3.29 16.67
N LEU A 76 -10.23 -3.60 16.01
CA LEU A 76 -8.92 -3.01 16.31
C LEU A 76 -8.91 -1.50 16.06
N ASP A 77 -9.53 -1.03 14.98
CA ASP A 77 -9.67 0.41 14.72
C ASP A 77 -10.51 1.13 15.78
N ALA A 78 -11.54 0.48 16.31
CA ALA A 78 -12.39 1.04 17.35
C ALA A 78 -11.67 1.10 18.71
N ILE A 79 -11.02 0.00 19.12
CA ILE A 79 -10.31 -0.10 20.41
C ILE A 79 -9.06 0.78 20.42
N PHE A 80 -8.29 0.79 19.33
CA PHE A 80 -7.00 1.48 19.24
C PHE A 80 -7.06 2.79 18.44
N LYS A 81 -8.22 3.47 18.44
CA LYS A 81 -8.47 4.68 17.62
C LYS A 81 -7.41 5.78 17.78
N THR A 82 -6.85 5.93 18.98
CA THR A 82 -5.84 6.95 19.32
C THR A 82 -4.40 6.43 19.30
N THR A 83 -4.19 5.14 19.02
CA THR A 83 -2.87 4.52 18.98
C THR A 83 -2.34 4.51 17.54
N PRO A 84 -1.05 4.84 17.28
CA PRO A 84 -0.45 4.71 15.95
C PRO A 84 -0.51 3.28 15.41
N TYR A 85 -0.67 3.10 14.09
CA TYR A 85 -0.91 1.77 13.51
C TYR A 85 0.22 0.77 13.80
N SER A 86 1.48 1.19 13.72
CA SER A 86 2.67 0.37 13.99
C SER A 86 2.74 -0.23 15.40
N ARG A 87 1.99 0.33 16.36
CA ARG A 87 1.96 -0.11 17.77
C ARG A 87 0.73 -0.97 18.10
N ARG A 88 -0.15 -1.21 17.13
CA ARG A 88 -1.35 -2.02 17.32
C ARG A 88 -1.03 -3.50 17.03
N PRO A 89 -1.71 -4.45 17.71
CA PRO A 89 -1.62 -5.84 17.33
C PRO A 89 -2.19 -6.05 15.93
N SER A 90 -1.57 -6.95 15.18
CA SER A 90 -2.03 -7.29 13.84
C SER A 90 -3.30 -8.18 13.90
N PRO A 91 -4.22 -8.10 12.91
CA PRO A 91 -5.36 -9.04 12.84
C PRO A 91 -4.95 -10.52 12.84
N GLN A 92 -3.72 -10.86 12.45
CA GLN A 92 -3.21 -12.25 12.49
C GLN A 92 -2.74 -12.69 13.88
N GLU A 93 -2.44 -11.75 14.77
CA GLU A 93 -1.93 -12.00 16.14
C GLU A 93 -3.05 -12.12 17.17
N VAL A 94 -4.30 -11.86 16.77
CA VAL A 94 -5.47 -11.93 17.63
C VAL A 94 -6.52 -12.88 17.07
N ASP A 95 -7.15 -13.61 17.98
CA ASP A 95 -8.34 -14.40 17.70
C ASP A 95 -9.60 -13.62 18.13
N LEU A 96 -10.70 -13.88 17.44
CA LEU A 96 -12.00 -13.27 17.73
C LEU A 96 -12.88 -14.29 18.45
N GLU A 97 -13.11 -14.07 19.74
CA GLU A 97 -13.98 -14.92 20.55
C GLU A 97 -15.40 -14.34 20.57
N TRP A 98 -16.40 -15.14 20.23
CA TRP A 98 -17.81 -14.83 20.45
C TRP A 98 -18.29 -15.47 21.76
N ARG A 99 -18.83 -14.63 22.65
CA ARG A 99 -19.40 -15.04 23.95
C ARG A 99 -20.90 -15.24 23.78
N THR A 100 -21.35 -16.49 23.61
CA THR A 100 -22.74 -16.85 23.31
C THR A 100 -23.64 -16.93 24.55
N GLY A 101 -23.32 -16.15 25.59
CA GLY A 101 -24.01 -16.23 26.87
C GLY A 101 -23.98 -17.65 27.46
N VAL A 102 -25.15 -18.29 27.54
CA VAL A 102 -25.35 -19.62 28.15
C VAL A 102 -24.65 -20.74 27.34
N SER A 103 -24.40 -20.53 26.05
CA SER A 103 -23.87 -21.57 25.14
C SER A 103 -22.33 -21.63 25.07
N GLY A 104 -21.62 -20.87 25.90
CA GLY A 104 -20.16 -20.91 26.02
C GLY A 104 -19.42 -19.84 25.20
N ARG A 105 -18.21 -20.18 24.78
CA ARG A 105 -17.30 -19.29 24.02
C ARG A 105 -16.91 -19.98 22.72
N LEU A 106 -16.93 -19.26 21.60
CA LEU A 106 -16.58 -19.78 20.29
C LEU A 106 -15.53 -18.89 19.61
N ILE A 107 -14.41 -19.47 19.20
CA ILE A 107 -13.42 -18.76 18.38
C ILE A 107 -13.88 -18.75 16.92
N LEU A 108 -14.03 -17.55 16.37
CA LEU A 108 -14.37 -17.32 14.98
C LEU A 108 -13.08 -17.24 14.16
N THR A 109 -13.07 -17.90 12.99
CA THR A 109 -11.93 -17.89 12.07
C THR A 109 -12.41 -17.81 10.62
N ASP A 110 -11.60 -17.22 9.73
CA ASP A 110 -11.93 -17.14 8.30
C ASP A 110 -12.09 -18.52 7.65
N PHE A 111 -11.37 -19.52 8.16
CA PHE A 111 -11.46 -20.91 7.73
C PHE A 111 -11.47 -21.86 8.92
N ASN A 112 -12.33 -22.87 8.90
CA ASN A 112 -12.38 -23.97 9.86
C ASN A 112 -13.10 -25.19 9.24
N ALA A 113 -13.35 -26.22 10.06
CA ALA A 113 -14.08 -27.43 9.63
C ALA A 113 -15.52 -27.16 9.14
N THR A 114 -16.10 -26.00 9.46
CA THR A 114 -17.45 -25.62 9.01
C THR A 114 -17.45 -24.81 7.71
N THR A 115 -16.29 -24.48 7.16
CA THR A 115 -16.17 -23.67 5.95
C THR A 115 -16.87 -24.34 4.77
N LYS A 116 -17.72 -23.58 4.08
CA LYS A 116 -18.47 -24.07 2.93
C LYS A 116 -17.52 -24.30 1.74
N VAL A 117 -17.47 -25.55 1.28
CA VAL A 117 -16.78 -25.95 0.04
C VAL A 117 -17.81 -26.11 -1.07
N GLU A 118 -17.56 -25.45 -2.18
CA GLU A 118 -18.42 -25.43 -3.38
C GLU A 118 -17.79 -26.23 -4.53
N PRO A 119 -18.55 -26.54 -5.59
CA PRO A 119 -18.03 -27.24 -6.77
C PRO A 119 -16.77 -26.54 -7.33
N GLY A 120 -15.81 -27.35 -7.77
CA GLY A 120 -14.48 -26.90 -8.20
C GLY A 120 -13.49 -26.65 -7.05
N ASN A 121 -13.75 -27.19 -5.85
CA ASN A 121 -12.95 -27.01 -4.63
C ASN A 121 -12.83 -25.56 -4.15
N TRP A 122 -13.82 -24.73 -4.47
CA TRP A 122 -13.88 -23.33 -4.05
C TRP A 122 -14.30 -23.24 -2.59
N ARG A 123 -13.47 -22.62 -1.75
CA ARG A 123 -13.80 -22.36 -0.33
C ARG A 123 -14.31 -20.94 -0.17
N LYS A 124 -15.52 -20.80 0.38
CA LYS A 124 -16.07 -19.48 0.72
C LYS A 124 -15.56 -19.05 2.08
N ILE A 125 -14.95 -17.86 2.18
CA ILE A 125 -14.46 -17.33 3.47
C ILE A 125 -15.62 -17.18 4.46
N ASN A 126 -15.41 -17.62 5.70
CA ASN A 126 -16.41 -17.52 6.75
C ASN A 126 -16.67 -16.04 7.11
N THR A 127 -17.95 -15.70 7.28
CA THR A 127 -18.41 -14.35 7.67
C THR A 127 -19.17 -14.40 9.00
N LEU A 128 -19.55 -13.25 9.57
CA LEU A 128 -20.46 -13.24 10.73
C LEU A 128 -21.80 -13.95 10.45
N GLY A 129 -22.31 -13.79 9.23
CA GLY A 129 -23.52 -14.47 8.76
C GLY A 129 -23.35 -15.99 8.67
N HIS A 130 -22.15 -16.49 8.34
CA HIS A 130 -21.85 -17.94 8.38
C HIS A 130 -22.05 -18.52 9.79
N TYR A 131 -21.53 -17.81 10.80
CA TYR A 131 -21.70 -18.20 12.21
C TYR A 131 -23.05 -17.80 12.81
N LYS A 132 -23.90 -17.11 12.05
CA LYS A 132 -25.20 -16.57 12.49
C LYS A 132 -25.07 -15.69 13.75
N VAL A 133 -24.03 -14.87 13.79
CA VAL A 133 -23.82 -13.94 14.92
C VAL A 133 -24.96 -12.91 14.94
N PRO A 134 -25.70 -12.78 16.05
CA PRO A 134 -26.82 -11.86 16.15
C PRO A 134 -26.35 -10.41 16.34
N ASN A 135 -27.27 -9.48 16.10
CA ASN A 135 -27.07 -8.09 16.49
C ASN A 135 -26.89 -7.98 18.03
N ASN A 136 -26.07 -7.03 18.48
CA ASN A 136 -25.66 -6.84 19.88
C ASN A 136 -24.87 -8.01 20.50
N ALA A 137 -24.21 -8.84 19.69
CA ALA A 137 -23.34 -9.91 20.21
C ALA A 137 -22.12 -9.35 20.98
N SER A 138 -21.76 -10.00 22.09
CA SER A 138 -20.53 -9.72 22.85
C SER A 138 -19.37 -10.53 22.28
N LEU A 139 -18.33 -9.82 21.82
CA LEU A 139 -17.10 -10.34 21.24
C LEU A 139 -15.91 -9.96 22.13
N ALA A 140 -14.82 -10.71 22.01
CA ALA A 140 -13.55 -10.39 22.65
C ALA A 140 -12.40 -10.62 21.68
N LEU A 141 -11.46 -9.68 21.64
CA LEU A 141 -10.17 -9.91 21.01
C LEU A 141 -9.26 -10.56 22.04
N ILE A 142 -8.70 -11.72 21.70
CA ILE A 142 -7.74 -12.43 22.55
C ILE A 142 -6.41 -12.59 21.81
N PRO A 143 -5.26 -12.41 22.49
CA PRO A 143 -3.97 -12.68 21.89
C PRO A 143 -3.87 -14.15 21.50
N LYS A 144 -3.43 -14.43 20.28
CA LYS A 144 -3.21 -15.78 19.81
C LYS A 144 -2.01 -16.36 20.55
N GLN A 145 -2.21 -17.43 21.32
CA GLN A 145 -1.09 -18.16 21.91
C GLN A 145 -0.32 -18.86 20.78
N ILE A 146 0.84 -18.31 20.40
CA ILE A 146 1.76 -19.02 19.52
C ILE A 146 2.31 -20.18 20.33
N SER A 147 1.82 -21.39 20.07
CA SER A 147 2.38 -22.60 20.67
C SER A 147 3.87 -22.67 20.31
N VAL A 148 4.72 -22.62 21.34
CA VAL A 148 6.19 -22.69 21.26
C VAL A 148 6.68 -23.98 20.57
N TYR A 149 5.79 -24.96 20.38
CA TYR A 149 6.07 -26.26 19.75
C TYR A 149 6.26 -26.22 18.23
N ASN A 150 5.89 -25.14 17.52
CA ASN A 150 6.11 -25.07 16.07
C ASN A 150 7.54 -24.71 15.67
N MET A 151 8.38 -24.22 16.59
CA MET A 151 9.79 -23.91 16.30
C MET A 151 10.70 -25.15 16.37
N SER A 152 10.31 -26.19 17.10
CA SER A 152 11.08 -27.44 17.24
C SER A 152 10.85 -28.45 16.10
N LEU A 153 9.78 -28.31 15.31
CA LEU A 153 9.46 -29.24 14.22
C LEU A 153 10.12 -28.88 12.88
N LEU A 154 10.73 -27.70 12.78
CA LEU A 154 11.53 -27.29 11.61
C LEU A 154 13.01 -27.63 11.76
N SER A 155 13.49 -27.98 12.96
CA SER A 155 14.89 -28.37 13.20
C SER A 155 15.17 -29.86 13.02
N GLU A 156 14.15 -30.74 12.98
CA GLU A 156 14.33 -32.20 12.96
C GLU A 156 14.14 -32.86 11.58
N ARG A 157 13.88 -32.10 10.52
CA ARG A 157 13.65 -32.66 9.16
C ARG A 157 14.79 -32.48 8.16
N SER A 158 15.97 -32.01 8.57
CA SER A 158 17.12 -31.78 7.68
C SER A 158 18.20 -32.86 7.73
N ASP A 159 18.00 -33.98 8.42
CA ASP A 159 18.96 -35.08 8.44
C ASP A 159 18.40 -36.33 7.75
N LYS A 160 18.95 -36.59 6.54
CA LYS A 160 18.95 -37.83 5.72
C LYS A 160 18.25 -37.73 4.36
N SER A 161 18.98 -37.20 3.38
CA SER A 161 19.19 -37.88 2.09
C SER A 161 20.37 -37.26 1.32
N SER A 162 21.59 -37.71 1.63
CA SER A 162 22.70 -37.78 0.67
C SER A 162 22.34 -38.80 -0.41
N THR A 163 22.45 -38.51 -1.72
CA THR A 163 23.62 -38.73 -2.61
C THR A 163 23.14 -38.37 -4.03
N PHE A 164 23.86 -37.69 -4.92
CA PHE A 164 25.13 -38.09 -5.55
C PHE A 164 25.66 -36.94 -6.46
N SER A 165 26.99 -36.95 -6.70
CA SER A 165 27.79 -36.18 -7.68
C SER A 165 28.34 -34.79 -7.33
N LEU A 166 29.59 -34.81 -6.86
CA LEU A 166 30.60 -33.75 -6.94
C LEU A 166 31.03 -33.49 -8.40
N LYS A 167 31.11 -32.21 -8.80
CA LYS A 167 32.35 -31.59 -9.33
C LYS A 167 32.18 -30.09 -9.60
N ASN A 168 33.15 -29.34 -9.06
CA ASN A 168 33.42 -27.90 -9.17
C ASN A 168 33.31 -27.33 -10.60
N VAL A 169 32.88 -26.06 -10.75
CA VAL A 169 33.73 -24.86 -10.87
C VAL A 169 32.85 -23.59 -10.93
N VAL A 170 33.00 -22.73 -9.92
CA VAL A 170 32.97 -21.25 -9.84
C VAL A 170 31.93 -20.42 -10.66
N GLY A 171 31.18 -19.58 -9.94
CA GLY A 171 30.44 -18.39 -10.43
C GLY A 171 28.99 -18.41 -9.94
N GLY A 172 28.57 -17.71 -8.88
CA GLY A 172 28.65 -16.26 -8.70
C GLY A 172 27.30 -15.64 -9.07
N GLY A 173 26.29 -15.72 -8.19
CA GLY A 173 24.93 -15.21 -8.42
C GLY A 173 24.28 -14.71 -7.14
N GLY A 174 24.28 -13.39 -6.97
CA GLY A 174 23.56 -12.69 -5.91
C GLY A 174 22.05 -12.65 -6.19
N ALA A 175 21.28 -12.84 -5.14
CA ALA A 175 19.83 -12.67 -5.13
C ALA A 175 19.48 -11.18 -5.22
N ALA A 176 18.73 -10.82 -6.26
CA ALA A 176 18.14 -9.49 -6.43
C ALA A 176 17.05 -9.27 -5.37
N THR A 177 17.28 -8.30 -4.50
CA THR A 177 16.27 -7.69 -3.64
C THR A 177 15.56 -6.60 -4.43
N ASN A 178 14.24 -6.75 -4.57
CA ASN A 178 13.39 -5.79 -5.27
C ASN A 178 13.29 -4.48 -4.49
N SER A 179 13.78 -3.40 -5.09
CA SER A 179 13.39 -2.02 -4.79
C SER A 179 12.88 -1.33 -6.07
N PRO A 180 11.97 -0.35 -5.96
CA PRO A 180 11.06 0.03 -7.04
C PRO A 180 11.69 1.08 -7.96
N THR A 181 11.82 0.77 -9.26
CA THR A 181 12.23 1.75 -10.27
C THR A 181 11.02 2.39 -10.93
N LEU A 182 10.96 3.72 -10.84
CA LEU A 182 10.17 4.62 -11.68
C LEU A 182 10.37 4.23 -13.16
N ASN A 183 9.29 3.87 -13.87
CA ASN A 183 9.31 3.80 -15.32
C ASN A 183 8.62 5.00 -15.92
N GLY A 184 9.43 5.79 -16.63
CA GLY A 184 9.03 6.92 -17.45
C GLY A 184 8.31 6.50 -18.72
N VAL A 185 7.51 7.43 -19.19
CA VAL A 185 6.79 7.46 -20.46
C VAL A 185 7.75 7.33 -21.64
N ARG A 186 7.51 6.36 -22.52
CA ARG A 186 7.84 6.46 -23.95
C ARG A 186 6.88 5.59 -24.77
N GLY A 187 6.12 6.23 -25.65
CA GLY A 187 5.16 5.57 -26.55
C GLY A 187 5.82 5.01 -27.82
N GLY A 188 5.09 4.13 -28.51
CA GLY A 188 5.31 3.82 -29.92
C GLY A 188 5.08 2.37 -30.35
N ASN A 189 3.89 2.12 -30.90
CA ASN A 189 3.53 1.21 -32.01
C ASN A 189 3.79 -0.32 -31.99
N ASN A 190 2.66 -1.05 -31.89
CA ASN A 190 2.09 -2.04 -32.81
C ASN A 190 2.94 -3.12 -33.55
N ASN A 191 2.32 -4.32 -33.52
CA ASN A 191 2.37 -5.48 -34.43
C ASN A 191 3.45 -6.54 -34.18
N ASN A 192 3.06 -7.67 -33.60
CA ASN A 192 2.93 -8.92 -34.38
C ASN A 192 2.23 -10.05 -33.61
N ASN A 193 1.39 -10.75 -34.36
CA ASN A 193 0.67 -11.97 -33.99
C ASN A 193 1.60 -13.19 -33.91
N ASN A 194 1.09 -14.23 -33.23
CA ASN A 194 1.46 -15.65 -33.27
C ASN A 194 2.76 -16.07 -32.57
N SER A 195 2.61 -16.59 -31.35
CA SER A 195 3.21 -17.87 -31.00
C SER A 195 2.29 -18.64 -30.05
N LYS A 196 1.84 -19.81 -30.49
CA LYS A 196 1.18 -20.82 -29.67
C LYS A 196 2.26 -21.53 -28.88
N ASP A 197 2.32 -21.33 -27.57
CA ASP A 197 3.19 -22.11 -26.70
C ASP A 197 2.35 -23.12 -25.91
N TYR A 198 2.57 -24.39 -26.20
CA TYR A 198 1.92 -25.52 -25.51
C TYR A 198 2.61 -25.71 -24.16
N GLY A 199 2.00 -25.20 -23.10
CA GLY A 199 2.46 -25.42 -21.72
C GLY A 199 2.21 -26.85 -21.26
N TYR A 200 3.26 -27.66 -21.17
CA TYR A 200 3.30 -28.84 -20.31
C TYR A 200 3.35 -28.38 -18.84
N GLY A 201 2.17 -28.18 -18.24
CA GLY A 201 2.04 -28.03 -16.80
C GLY A 201 2.32 -29.36 -16.10
N THR A 202 3.30 -29.39 -15.19
CA THR A 202 3.54 -30.52 -14.30
C THR A 202 2.33 -30.71 -13.38
N LYS A 203 1.90 -31.96 -13.16
CA LYS A 203 0.73 -32.31 -12.34
C LYS A 203 0.75 -31.69 -10.93
N ASP A 204 1.94 -31.45 -10.38
CA ASP A 204 2.15 -30.82 -9.06
C ASP A 204 1.71 -29.35 -9.02
N SER A 205 1.80 -28.63 -10.14
CA SER A 205 1.34 -27.24 -10.25
C SER A 205 -0.20 -27.15 -10.25
N GLN A 206 -0.85 -28.17 -10.80
CA GLN A 206 -2.31 -28.27 -10.88
C GLN A 206 -2.92 -28.62 -9.51
N GLU A 207 -2.25 -29.46 -8.72
CA GLU A 207 -2.67 -29.78 -7.34
C GLU A 207 -2.51 -28.59 -6.41
N MET A 208 -1.36 -27.88 -6.44
CA MET A 208 -1.13 -26.70 -5.61
C MET A 208 -2.15 -25.57 -5.90
N ALA A 209 -2.50 -25.35 -7.17
CA ALA A 209 -3.53 -24.39 -7.56
C ALA A 209 -4.94 -24.80 -7.10
N ASN A 210 -5.24 -26.11 -7.08
CA ASN A 210 -6.51 -26.62 -6.56
C ASN A 210 -6.67 -26.43 -5.04
N TYR A 211 -5.58 -26.32 -4.27
CA TYR A 211 -5.64 -26.10 -2.82
C TYR A 211 -5.93 -24.65 -2.39
N ASN A 212 -5.83 -23.66 -3.29
CA ASN A 212 -5.93 -22.23 -2.94
C ASN A 212 -7.10 -21.47 -3.56
N LYS A 213 -8.12 -22.17 -4.06
CA LYS A 213 -9.35 -21.56 -4.58
C LYS A 213 -10.21 -21.02 -3.43
N VAL A 214 -10.13 -19.71 -3.21
CA VAL A 214 -10.83 -19.00 -2.14
C VAL A 214 -11.56 -17.81 -2.73
N TYR A 215 -12.78 -17.55 -2.25
CA TYR A 215 -13.53 -16.35 -2.59
C TYR A 215 -14.37 -15.86 -1.40
N HIS A 216 -14.73 -14.58 -1.40
CA HIS A 216 -15.57 -13.99 -0.35
C HIS A 216 -17.00 -13.73 -0.84
N LEU A 217 -17.21 -12.59 -1.49
CA LEU A 217 -18.50 -12.17 -2.04
C LEU A 217 -18.54 -12.49 -3.53
N ILE A 218 -17.44 -12.28 -4.24
CA ILE A 218 -17.34 -12.42 -5.69
C ILE A 218 -16.57 -13.69 -6.01
N LYS A 219 -17.25 -14.66 -6.61
CA LYS A 219 -16.58 -15.85 -7.16
C LYS A 219 -15.97 -15.49 -8.53
N PRO A 220 -14.66 -15.72 -8.76
CA PRO A 220 -14.05 -15.53 -10.06
C PRO A 220 -14.76 -16.34 -11.14
N THR A 221 -14.99 -15.72 -12.30
CA THR A 221 -15.70 -16.34 -13.43
C THR A 221 -14.80 -17.22 -14.29
N HIS A 222 -13.50 -16.95 -14.27
CA HIS A 222 -12.51 -17.68 -15.04
C HIS A 222 -11.46 -18.28 -14.11
N ASP A 223 -11.37 -19.60 -14.12
CA ASP A 223 -10.34 -20.36 -13.43
C ASP A 223 -9.47 -21.05 -14.48
N PRO A 224 -8.18 -20.65 -14.64
CA PRO A 224 -7.31 -21.19 -15.67
C PRO A 224 -7.05 -22.69 -15.53
N TYR A 225 -7.40 -23.30 -14.39
CA TYR A 225 -7.27 -24.73 -14.13
C TYR A 225 -8.59 -25.50 -14.23
N SER A 226 -9.72 -24.79 -14.45
CA SER A 226 -11.03 -25.39 -14.70
C SER A 226 -11.23 -25.71 -16.17
N SER A 227 -12.11 -26.69 -16.44
CA SER A 227 -12.43 -27.06 -17.82
C SER A 227 -13.07 -25.89 -18.59
N PRO A 228 -12.87 -25.79 -19.91
CA PRO A 228 -13.53 -24.76 -20.73
C PRO A 228 -15.06 -24.74 -20.59
N GLN A 229 -15.68 -25.90 -20.37
CA GLN A 229 -17.12 -26.03 -20.11
C GLN A 229 -17.53 -25.37 -18.77
N GLU A 230 -16.72 -25.57 -17.72
CA GLU A 230 -16.97 -25.02 -16.38
C GLU A 230 -16.77 -23.50 -16.35
N ASN A 231 -15.74 -23.00 -17.04
CA ASN A 231 -15.52 -21.57 -17.23
C ASN A 231 -16.64 -20.93 -18.06
N ALA A 232 -17.12 -21.59 -19.12
CA ALA A 232 -18.26 -21.12 -19.90
C ALA A 232 -19.55 -21.06 -19.04
N TYR A 233 -19.80 -22.06 -18.21
CA TYR A 233 -20.94 -22.07 -17.28
C TYR A 233 -20.84 -20.96 -16.21
N ASN A 234 -19.67 -20.74 -15.62
CA ASN A 234 -19.45 -19.67 -14.64
C ASN A 234 -19.59 -18.28 -15.27
N LEU A 235 -19.12 -18.12 -16.50
CA LEU A 235 -19.31 -16.91 -17.28
C LEU A 235 -20.79 -16.68 -17.60
N GLU A 236 -21.50 -17.71 -18.07
CA GLU A 236 -22.95 -17.64 -18.39
C GLU A 236 -23.78 -17.31 -17.15
N ARG A 237 -23.44 -17.88 -15.99
CA ARG A 237 -24.07 -17.56 -14.70
C ARG A 237 -23.79 -16.12 -14.26
N SER A 238 -22.57 -15.62 -14.46
CA SER A 238 -22.21 -14.22 -14.16
C SER A 238 -22.91 -13.23 -15.11
N LEU A 239 -23.07 -13.60 -16.37
CA LEU A 239 -23.83 -12.86 -17.36
C LEU A 239 -25.32 -12.84 -17.01
N HIS A 240 -25.89 -13.96 -16.58
CA HIS A 240 -27.28 -14.07 -16.15
C HIS A 240 -27.56 -13.30 -14.85
N ASN A 241 -26.58 -13.20 -13.95
CA ASN A 241 -26.60 -12.32 -12.77
C ASN A 241 -26.27 -10.85 -13.08
N GLY A 242 -26.32 -10.42 -14.35
CA GLY A 242 -26.31 -9.00 -14.76
C GLY A 242 -24.94 -8.40 -15.10
N GLY A 243 -23.93 -9.23 -15.39
CA GLY A 243 -22.53 -8.79 -15.39
C GLY A 243 -21.98 -8.00 -16.59
N ALA A 244 -22.60 -7.92 -17.77
CA ALA A 244 -21.82 -7.48 -18.96
C ALA A 244 -22.42 -6.50 -19.96
N LYS A 245 -23.64 -5.99 -19.82
CA LYS A 245 -24.16 -5.06 -20.84
C LYS A 245 -24.80 -3.84 -20.20
N MET A 246 -24.05 -2.74 -20.30
CA MET A 246 -24.34 -1.39 -19.84
C MET A 246 -24.04 -1.21 -18.35
N MET A 247 -23.32 -0.13 -18.04
CA MET A 247 -23.27 0.46 -16.70
C MET A 247 -24.72 0.61 -16.24
N SER A 248 -25.21 -0.33 -15.41
CA SER A 248 -26.55 -0.17 -14.86
C SER A 248 -26.56 1.18 -14.15
N GLU A 249 -27.58 2.01 -14.37
CA GLU A 249 -27.70 3.35 -13.79
C GLU A 249 -27.49 3.34 -12.25
N ILE A 250 -27.74 2.19 -11.64
CA ILE A 250 -27.50 1.88 -10.22
C ILE A 250 -26.02 2.04 -9.85
N TYR A 251 -25.07 1.60 -10.68
CA TYR A 251 -23.63 1.74 -10.40
C TYR A 251 -23.16 3.18 -10.52
N LEU A 252 -23.65 3.91 -11.53
CA LEU A 252 -23.35 5.33 -11.68
C LEU A 252 -23.89 6.13 -10.48
N THR A 253 -25.09 5.81 -10.02
CA THR A 253 -25.67 6.41 -8.81
C THR A 253 -24.79 6.18 -7.57
N ARG A 254 -24.22 4.98 -7.41
CA ARG A 254 -23.29 4.68 -6.30
C ARG A 254 -21.99 5.49 -6.41
N LEU A 255 -21.41 5.61 -7.61
CA LEU A 255 -20.22 6.45 -7.85
C LEU A 255 -20.51 7.92 -7.49
N LEU A 256 -21.62 8.46 -8.00
CA LEU A 256 -22.03 9.85 -7.76
C LEU A 256 -22.32 10.12 -6.28
N THR A 257 -22.98 9.19 -5.59
CA THR A 257 -23.25 9.31 -4.15
C THR A 257 -21.95 9.29 -3.34
N THR A 258 -21.02 8.40 -3.71
CA THR A 258 -19.71 8.29 -3.07
C THR A 258 -18.87 9.55 -3.31
N LYS A 259 -18.86 10.05 -4.56
CA LYS A 259 -18.26 11.34 -4.92
C LYS A 259 -18.82 12.48 -4.09
N GLY A 260 -20.14 12.64 -4.08
CA GLY A 260 -20.80 13.71 -3.33
C GLY A 260 -20.47 13.69 -1.83
N THR A 261 -20.34 12.51 -1.24
CA THR A 261 -19.95 12.37 0.19
C THR A 261 -18.50 12.77 0.45
N LEU A 262 -17.61 12.53 -0.52
CA LEU A 262 -16.17 12.77 -0.37
C LEU A 262 -15.73 14.13 -0.92
N GLN A 263 -16.59 14.81 -1.68
CA GLN A 263 -16.31 16.04 -2.43
C GLN A 263 -15.57 17.08 -1.58
N LYS A 264 -16.14 17.45 -0.42
CA LYS A 264 -15.55 18.45 0.46
C LYS A 264 -14.13 18.08 0.92
N PHE A 265 -13.86 16.81 1.22
CA PHE A 265 -12.52 16.39 1.64
C PHE A 265 -11.50 16.40 0.49
N VAL A 266 -11.97 16.24 -0.75
CA VAL A 266 -11.14 16.37 -1.96
C VAL A 266 -10.84 17.85 -2.21
N GLU A 267 -11.86 18.70 -2.13
CA GLU A 267 -11.75 20.16 -2.27
C GLU A 267 -10.81 20.74 -1.20
N ASP A 268 -11.04 20.45 0.08
CA ASP A 268 -10.19 20.91 1.19
C ASP A 268 -8.71 20.49 0.99
N LEU A 269 -8.47 19.31 0.41
CA LEU A 269 -7.11 18.85 0.09
C LEU A 269 -6.52 19.62 -1.09
N PHE A 270 -7.28 19.80 -2.17
CA PHE A 270 -6.81 20.48 -3.37
C PHE A 270 -6.55 21.96 -3.10
N GLU A 271 -7.45 22.61 -2.36
CA GLU A 271 -7.27 23.98 -1.89
C GLU A 271 -6.00 24.07 -1.03
N ALA A 272 -5.79 23.17 -0.07
CA ALA A 272 -4.56 23.15 0.73
C ALA A 272 -3.28 22.91 -0.10
N ILE A 273 -3.36 22.18 -1.22
CA ILE A 273 -2.24 21.95 -2.14
C ILE A 273 -1.95 23.19 -3.00
N PHE A 274 -2.99 23.90 -3.45
CA PHE A 274 -2.91 25.02 -4.39
C PHE A 274 -3.09 26.40 -3.73
N THR A 275 -2.75 26.54 -2.45
CA THR A 275 -2.80 27.82 -1.74
C THR A 275 -1.40 28.31 -1.40
N THR A 276 -1.12 29.59 -1.63
CA THR A 276 0.17 30.24 -1.35
C THR A 276 0.38 30.67 0.11
N THR A 277 -0.71 30.77 0.88
CA THR A 277 -0.71 31.10 2.31
C THR A 277 -1.64 30.16 3.08
N TYR A 278 -1.08 29.25 3.86
CA TYR A 278 -1.88 28.41 4.75
C TYR A 278 -1.68 28.84 6.20
N ARG A 279 -2.73 29.39 6.82
CA ARG A 279 -2.73 29.83 8.23
C ARG A 279 -1.63 30.83 8.60
N GLY A 280 -1.30 31.75 7.69
CA GLY A 280 -0.31 32.81 7.93
C GLY A 280 1.14 32.39 7.74
N SER A 281 1.42 31.14 7.39
CA SER A 281 2.75 30.68 6.98
C SER A 281 2.94 30.86 5.48
N VAL A 282 4.09 31.43 5.09
CA VAL A 282 4.50 31.56 3.68
C VAL A 282 4.80 30.18 3.10
N LEU A 283 4.50 29.96 1.83
CA LEU A 283 4.79 28.75 1.07
C LEU A 283 6.27 28.31 1.28
N PRO A 284 6.56 26.99 1.40
CA PRO A 284 7.94 26.52 1.44
C PRO A 284 8.75 27.03 0.25
N VAL A 285 10.01 27.38 0.52
CA VAL A 285 10.97 27.98 -0.43
C VAL A 285 11.12 27.14 -1.72
N CYS A 286 10.86 25.83 -1.65
CA CYS A 286 10.80 24.93 -2.79
C CYS A 286 9.34 24.71 -3.26
N VAL A 287 8.93 25.45 -4.29
CA VAL A 287 7.63 25.25 -4.95
C VAL A 287 7.57 23.84 -5.53
N ASN A 288 6.63 23.04 -5.03
CA ASN A 288 6.59 21.60 -5.28
C ASN A 288 5.77 21.26 -6.53
N LEU A 289 6.27 20.33 -7.35
CA LEU A 289 5.63 19.89 -8.59
C LEU A 289 4.47 18.92 -8.29
N PRO A 290 3.21 19.27 -8.63
CA PRO A 290 2.03 18.46 -8.30
C PRO A 290 2.10 17.02 -8.77
N LEU A 291 2.66 16.79 -9.96
CA LEU A 291 2.66 15.48 -10.61
C LEU A 291 3.63 14.47 -10.01
N ARG A 292 4.77 14.92 -9.46
CA ARG A 292 5.78 14.01 -8.92
C ARG A 292 5.59 13.76 -7.44
N PHE A 293 5.34 14.82 -6.68
CA PHE A 293 5.21 14.73 -5.23
C PHE A 293 3.77 14.47 -4.82
N TRP A 294 2.85 15.38 -5.11
CA TRP A 294 1.49 15.33 -4.56
C TRP A 294 0.69 14.12 -5.05
N VAL A 295 0.77 13.77 -6.34
CA VAL A 295 0.17 12.53 -6.87
C VAL A 295 0.69 11.30 -6.11
N ASN A 296 1.99 11.24 -5.82
CA ASN A 296 2.58 10.12 -5.11
C ASN A 296 2.11 10.06 -3.64
N ILE A 297 2.07 11.19 -2.95
CA ILE A 297 1.61 11.28 -1.55
C ILE A 297 0.12 10.92 -1.42
N ILE A 298 -0.73 11.37 -2.36
CA ILE A 298 -2.16 11.03 -2.36
C ILE A 298 -2.36 9.53 -2.56
N LYS A 299 -1.62 8.90 -3.48
CA LYS A 299 -1.67 7.45 -3.71
C LYS A 299 -1.10 6.66 -2.53
N ASN A 300 -0.08 7.20 -1.87
CA ASN A 300 0.68 6.52 -0.82
C ASN A 300 0.66 7.31 0.51
N PRO A 301 -0.50 7.48 1.17
CA PRO A 301 -0.58 8.23 2.42
C PRO A 301 0.22 7.60 3.57
N HIS A 302 0.52 6.30 3.48
CA HIS A 302 1.38 5.58 4.43
C HIS A 302 2.87 6.00 4.38
N PHE A 303 3.29 6.79 3.38
CA PHE A 303 4.61 7.42 3.37
C PHE A 303 4.70 8.61 4.34
N VAL A 304 3.56 9.21 4.68
CA VAL A 304 3.48 10.39 5.56
C VAL A 304 2.95 10.02 6.95
N PHE A 305 2.00 9.08 7.00
CA PHE A 305 1.31 8.73 8.24
C PHE A 305 1.57 7.28 8.64
N ASP A 306 1.63 7.03 9.95
CA ASP A 306 1.65 5.68 10.52
C ASP A 306 0.26 5.03 10.43
N ILE A 307 -0.06 4.54 9.24
CA ILE A 307 -1.31 3.87 8.87
C ILE A 307 -1.03 2.57 8.12
N ALA A 308 -2.01 1.67 8.09
CA ALA A 308 -1.96 0.49 7.23
C ALA A 308 -1.81 0.89 5.75
N ARG A 309 -1.11 0.06 4.97
CA ARG A 309 -1.11 0.20 3.52
C ARG A 309 -2.55 0.17 2.99
N PRO A 310 -2.97 1.16 2.20
CA PRO A 310 -4.39 1.40 1.88
C PRO A 310 -4.93 0.52 0.74
N LEU A 311 -4.54 -0.75 0.65
CA LEU A 311 -4.87 -1.64 -0.48
C LEU A 311 -6.38 -1.70 -0.77
N LYS A 312 -7.19 -1.68 0.29
CA LYS A 312 -8.66 -1.71 0.24
C LYS A 312 -9.31 -0.47 -0.37
N ILE A 313 -8.61 0.67 -0.37
CA ILE A 313 -9.12 1.95 -0.87
C ILE A 313 -8.21 2.56 -1.95
N GLU A 314 -7.20 1.82 -2.40
CA GLU A 314 -6.20 2.27 -3.37
C GLU A 314 -6.84 2.78 -4.67
N GLY A 315 -7.90 2.10 -5.14
CA GLY A 315 -8.67 2.54 -6.30
C GLY A 315 -9.28 3.92 -6.11
N CYS A 316 -9.80 4.24 -4.91
CA CYS A 316 -10.36 5.57 -4.62
C CYS A 316 -9.27 6.65 -4.57
N LEU A 317 -8.13 6.35 -3.93
CA LEU A 317 -6.99 7.27 -3.88
C LEU A 317 -6.41 7.54 -5.27
N SER A 318 -6.37 6.52 -6.12
CA SER A 318 -5.91 6.64 -7.51
C SER A 318 -6.83 7.51 -8.35
N VAL A 319 -8.16 7.44 -8.14
CA VAL A 319 -9.11 8.35 -8.81
C VAL A 319 -8.86 9.80 -8.39
N VAL A 320 -8.71 10.07 -7.09
CA VAL A 320 -8.42 11.43 -6.60
C VAL A 320 -7.09 11.95 -7.15
N ALA A 321 -6.05 11.11 -7.16
CA ALA A 321 -4.74 11.48 -7.70
C ALA A 321 -4.79 11.76 -9.21
N GLN A 322 -5.59 11.00 -9.97
CA GLN A 322 -5.82 11.26 -11.38
C GLN A 322 -6.57 12.58 -11.59
N THR A 323 -7.57 12.89 -10.76
CA THR A 323 -8.27 14.19 -10.82
C THR A 323 -7.33 15.37 -10.56
N LEU A 324 -6.37 15.24 -9.62
CA LEU A 324 -5.33 16.25 -9.41
C LEU A 324 -4.42 16.40 -10.64
N MET A 325 -4.05 15.29 -11.28
CA MET A 325 -3.25 15.32 -12.49
C MET A 325 -3.98 16.01 -13.65
N ASP A 326 -5.27 15.70 -13.82
CA ASP A 326 -6.13 16.28 -14.85
C ASP A 326 -6.36 17.79 -14.63
N SER A 327 -6.37 18.26 -13.37
CA SER A 327 -6.50 19.67 -13.04
C SER A 327 -5.23 20.47 -13.36
N CYS A 328 -4.08 19.80 -13.40
CA CYS A 328 -2.82 20.39 -13.82
C CYS A 328 -2.60 20.36 -15.35
N SER A 329 -3.52 19.75 -16.11
CA SER A 329 -3.41 19.65 -17.56
C SER A 329 -3.85 20.94 -18.26
N THR A 330 -3.08 21.40 -19.24
CA THR A 330 -3.39 22.56 -20.08
C THR A 330 -4.36 22.24 -21.22
N GLN A 331 -4.64 20.97 -21.47
CA GLN A 331 -5.54 20.55 -22.55
C GLN A 331 -6.95 20.32 -22.04
N ASP A 332 -7.96 20.86 -22.71
CA ASP A 332 -9.35 20.57 -22.36
C ASP A 332 -9.66 19.07 -22.39
N PRO A 333 -10.42 18.56 -21.39
CA PRO A 333 -10.76 17.16 -21.36
C PRO A 333 -11.67 16.85 -22.55
N GLN A 334 -11.14 16.10 -23.53
CA GLN A 334 -11.97 15.48 -24.56
C GLN A 334 -12.73 14.33 -23.91
N LEU A 335 -13.99 14.57 -23.52
CA LEU A 335 -14.86 13.59 -22.88
C LEU A 335 -15.70 12.91 -23.95
N THR A 336 -15.46 11.62 -24.13
CA THR A 336 -16.24 10.74 -24.98
C THR A 336 -16.98 9.73 -24.12
N LYS A 337 -17.96 9.03 -24.71
CA LYS A 337 -18.65 7.89 -24.06
C LYS A 337 -17.70 6.77 -23.62
N ASP A 338 -16.52 6.69 -24.23
CA ASP A 338 -15.48 5.69 -23.95
C ASP A 338 -14.43 6.22 -22.94
N SER A 339 -14.62 7.44 -22.42
CA SER A 339 -13.72 8.00 -21.40
C SER A 339 -13.88 7.25 -20.08
N PRO A 340 -12.77 7.05 -19.32
CA PRO A 340 -12.83 6.39 -18.03
C PRO A 340 -13.84 7.06 -17.09
N SER A 341 -14.61 6.27 -16.35
CA SER A 341 -15.63 6.78 -15.42
C SER A 341 -15.08 7.75 -14.38
N SER A 342 -13.83 7.58 -13.95
CA SER A 342 -13.13 8.51 -13.06
C SER A 342 -13.03 9.92 -13.64
N LYS A 343 -12.80 10.04 -14.96
CA LYS A 343 -12.70 11.30 -15.67
C LYS A 343 -14.08 11.96 -15.85
N LEU A 344 -15.11 11.16 -16.13
CA LEU A 344 -16.49 11.63 -16.21
C LEU A 344 -17.02 12.10 -14.84
N LEU A 345 -16.62 11.44 -13.76
CA LEU A 345 -17.10 11.70 -12.40
C LEU A 345 -16.74 13.11 -11.90
N PHE A 346 -15.53 13.59 -12.23
CA PHE A 346 -15.00 14.90 -11.84
C PHE A 346 -14.95 15.92 -12.99
N ALA A 347 -15.50 15.58 -14.16
CA ALA A 347 -15.48 16.41 -15.36
C ALA A 347 -15.95 17.86 -15.13
N ARG A 348 -17.01 18.06 -14.34
CA ARG A 348 -17.55 19.39 -14.06
C ARG A 348 -16.64 20.21 -13.16
N ASP A 349 -16.01 19.56 -12.18
CA ASP A 349 -15.23 20.25 -11.14
C ASP A 349 -13.81 20.58 -11.64
N ILE A 350 -13.36 19.91 -12.70
CA ILE A 350 -12.01 20.12 -13.27
C ILE A 350 -11.77 21.55 -13.73
N HIS A 351 -12.81 22.23 -14.22
CA HIS A 351 -12.70 23.63 -14.66
C HIS A 351 -12.42 24.55 -13.47
N THR A 352 -13.06 24.30 -12.33
CA THR A 352 -12.80 25.03 -11.08
C THR A 352 -11.38 24.76 -10.58
N TYR A 353 -10.96 23.48 -10.55
CA TYR A 353 -9.64 23.12 -10.07
C TYR A 353 -8.51 23.67 -10.96
N ARG A 354 -8.74 23.78 -12.28
CA ARG A 354 -7.80 24.46 -13.19
C ARG A 354 -7.65 25.94 -12.85
N GLY A 355 -8.76 26.62 -12.56
CA GLY A 355 -8.73 28.01 -12.09
C GLY A 355 -7.84 28.16 -10.85
N TRP A 356 -7.96 27.27 -9.87
CA TRP A 356 -7.09 27.27 -8.68
C TRP A 356 -5.62 27.04 -9.02
N VAL A 357 -5.32 26.13 -9.97
CA VAL A 357 -3.94 25.86 -10.42
C VAL A 357 -3.34 27.07 -11.13
N GLU A 358 -4.11 27.72 -12.01
CA GLU A 358 -3.68 28.92 -12.73
C GLU A 358 -3.42 30.08 -11.78
N GLU A 359 -4.32 30.31 -10.83
CA GLU A 359 -4.18 31.33 -9.78
C GLU A 359 -2.98 31.03 -8.88
N TYR A 360 -2.80 29.77 -8.46
CA TYR A 360 -1.65 29.34 -7.65
C TYR A 360 -0.30 29.66 -8.32
N TYR A 361 -0.14 29.32 -9.60
CA TYR A 361 1.11 29.62 -10.32
C TYR A 361 1.30 31.11 -10.58
N LYS A 362 0.20 31.85 -10.79
CA LYS A 362 0.23 33.31 -10.92
C LYS A 362 0.68 33.96 -9.60
N ASP A 363 0.09 33.56 -8.48
CA ASP A 363 0.44 34.08 -7.16
C ASP A 363 1.90 33.79 -6.83
N ILE A 364 2.40 32.58 -7.14
CA ILE A 364 3.82 32.24 -6.99
C ILE A 364 4.72 33.16 -7.82
N GLN A 365 4.31 33.48 -9.06
CA GLN A 365 5.07 34.37 -9.92
C GLN A 365 5.12 35.80 -9.38
N GLU A 366 4.09 36.21 -8.62
CA GLU A 366 4.02 37.52 -7.97
C GLU A 366 4.78 37.58 -6.63
N LEU A 367 5.21 36.45 -6.07
CA LEU A 367 6.02 36.41 -4.84
C LEU A 367 7.41 37.04 -5.05
N PRO A 368 7.99 37.65 -4.01
CA PRO A 368 9.36 38.16 -4.07
C PRO A 368 10.37 37.07 -4.42
N ILE A 369 11.31 37.41 -5.29
CA ILE A 369 12.42 36.52 -5.66
C ILE A 369 13.28 36.26 -4.42
N ILE A 370 13.57 34.99 -4.18
CA ILE A 370 14.40 34.53 -3.06
C ILE A 370 15.87 34.69 -3.44
N ALA A 371 16.66 35.37 -2.59
CA ALA A 371 18.07 35.54 -2.84
C ALA A 371 18.83 34.22 -2.64
N ASP A 372 19.89 34.00 -3.42
CA ASP A 372 20.72 32.80 -3.34
C ASP A 372 21.30 32.57 -1.93
N GLN A 373 21.61 33.66 -1.21
CA GLN A 373 22.10 33.61 0.16
C GLN A 373 21.06 33.03 1.12
N ASP A 374 19.80 33.46 1.01
CA ASP A 374 18.71 32.99 1.86
C ASP A 374 18.37 31.53 1.55
N MET A 375 18.37 31.16 0.27
CA MET A 375 18.20 29.77 -0.17
C MET A 375 19.31 28.87 0.39
N SER A 376 20.56 29.33 0.33
CA SER A 376 21.71 28.59 0.82
C SER A 376 21.68 28.42 2.34
N ALA A 377 21.26 29.47 3.07
CA ALA A 377 21.08 29.40 4.52
C ALA A 377 20.00 28.37 4.88
N TYR A 378 18.84 28.43 4.22
CA TYR A 378 17.75 27.45 4.41
C TYR A 378 18.21 26.01 4.18
N LEU A 379 18.89 25.73 3.06
CA LEU A 379 19.39 24.38 2.74
C LEU A 379 20.45 23.89 3.73
N ASN A 380 21.28 24.79 4.26
CA ASN A 380 22.28 24.44 5.25
C ASN A 380 21.64 24.08 6.59
N ASP A 381 20.63 24.85 7.00
CA ASP A 381 19.86 24.56 8.22
C ASP A 381 19.15 23.21 8.13
N GLU A 382 18.48 22.92 7.02
CA GLU A 382 17.87 21.60 6.75
C GLU A 382 18.92 20.47 6.77
N SER A 383 20.09 20.69 6.15
CA SER A 383 21.19 19.71 6.17
C SER A 383 21.71 19.42 7.59
N HIS A 384 21.73 20.44 8.45
CA HIS A 384 22.09 20.27 9.86
C HIS A 384 21.00 19.55 10.67
N CYS A 385 19.73 19.90 10.45
CA CYS A 385 18.59 19.27 11.14
C CYS A 385 18.53 17.75 10.91
N HIS A 386 18.92 17.29 9.72
CA HIS A 386 18.87 15.88 9.34
C HIS A 386 20.23 15.18 9.39
N MET A 387 21.24 15.81 10.02
CA MET A 387 22.58 15.24 10.10
C MET A 387 22.58 13.97 10.97
N GLY A 388 22.98 12.85 10.38
CA GLY A 388 23.04 11.55 11.07
C GLY A 388 21.75 10.74 11.03
N GLU A 389 20.68 11.23 10.40
CA GLU A 389 19.46 10.44 10.18
C GLU A 389 19.66 9.32 9.14
N PHE A 390 20.55 9.54 8.17
CA PHE A 390 20.79 8.62 7.06
C PHE A 390 22.20 8.01 7.10
N ASN A 391 22.30 6.72 6.76
CA ASN A 391 23.59 6.05 6.61
C ASN A 391 24.19 6.34 5.23
N ILE A 392 25.04 7.36 5.16
CA ILE A 392 25.72 7.79 3.94
C ILE A 392 26.64 6.69 3.38
N ALA A 393 27.30 5.91 4.24
CA ALA A 393 28.21 4.86 3.81
C ALA A 393 27.47 3.76 3.04
N SER A 394 26.30 3.34 3.54
CA SER A 394 25.45 2.37 2.82
C SER A 394 24.97 2.94 1.49
N ALA A 395 24.55 4.20 1.43
CA ALA A 395 24.10 4.83 0.19
C ALA A 395 25.22 4.89 -0.87
N LEU A 396 26.45 5.24 -0.46
CA LEU A 396 27.61 5.28 -1.35
C LEU A 396 28.02 3.89 -1.83
N TYR A 397 27.94 2.88 -0.96
CA TYR A 397 28.25 1.50 -1.31
C TYR A 397 27.27 0.94 -2.35
N GLU A 398 25.97 1.17 -2.17
CA GLU A 398 24.94 0.78 -3.14
C GLU A 398 25.08 1.55 -4.46
N LEU A 399 25.44 2.84 -4.41
CA LEU A 399 25.72 3.63 -5.62
C LEU A 399 26.91 3.05 -6.40
N TYR A 400 27.98 2.69 -5.70
CA TYR A 400 29.15 2.06 -6.32
C TYR A 400 28.79 0.72 -6.97
N ASN A 401 28.17 -0.18 -6.22
CA ASN A 401 27.92 -1.54 -6.69
C ASN A 401 26.90 -1.60 -7.82
N ASN A 402 25.80 -0.85 -7.73
CA ASN A 402 24.71 -0.98 -8.69
C ASN A 402 24.93 -0.16 -9.97
N TYR A 403 25.67 0.95 -9.88
CA TYR A 403 25.84 1.87 -11.02
C TYR A 403 27.28 1.94 -11.50
N VAL A 404 28.23 2.19 -10.61
CA VAL A 404 29.63 2.44 -10.99
C VAL A 404 30.32 1.17 -11.46
N LYS A 405 30.17 0.07 -10.72
CA LYS A 405 30.78 -1.22 -11.06
C LYS A 405 30.14 -1.86 -12.30
N ILE A 406 28.82 -1.76 -12.44
CA ILE A 406 28.06 -2.44 -13.51
C ILE A 406 28.11 -1.66 -14.82
N TYR A 407 27.97 -0.32 -14.77
CA TYR A 407 27.84 0.52 -15.97
C TYR A 407 28.95 1.56 -16.12
N GLY A 408 29.68 1.88 -15.06
CA GLY A 408 30.57 3.03 -14.98
C GLY A 408 32.00 2.82 -15.50
N GLY A 409 32.49 1.59 -15.61
CA GLY A 409 33.91 1.28 -15.87
C GLY A 409 34.59 2.13 -16.97
N GLU A 410 34.36 1.81 -18.25
CA GLU A 410 34.96 2.58 -19.35
C GLU A 410 34.13 3.81 -19.76
N GLN A 411 32.81 3.75 -19.65
CA GLN A 411 31.92 4.81 -20.16
C GLN A 411 32.03 6.09 -19.32
N LEU A 412 32.05 5.96 -17.98
CA LEU A 412 32.20 7.12 -17.10
C LEU A 412 33.62 7.70 -17.20
N LEU A 413 34.63 6.83 -17.27
CA LEU A 413 36.02 7.26 -17.40
C LEU A 413 36.23 8.04 -18.71
N THR A 414 35.73 7.53 -19.82
CA THR A 414 35.78 8.21 -21.13
C THR A 414 35.08 9.55 -21.09
N ALA A 415 33.90 9.64 -20.44
CA ALA A 415 33.19 10.90 -20.27
C ALA A 415 34.00 11.92 -19.44
N LEU A 416 34.67 11.47 -18.38
CA LEU A 416 35.53 12.31 -17.53
C LEU A 416 36.81 12.78 -18.25
N GLU A 417 37.35 11.98 -19.17
CA GLU A 417 38.53 12.34 -19.98
C GLU A 417 38.20 13.32 -21.11
N ASN A 418 36.98 13.23 -21.65
CA ASN A 418 36.49 14.13 -22.69
C ASN A 418 36.14 15.51 -22.15
N ASP A 419 35.73 15.63 -20.88
CA ASP A 419 35.44 16.92 -20.25
C ASP A 419 36.70 17.66 -19.77
N GLU A 420 36.89 18.89 -20.24
CA GLU A 420 38.06 19.71 -19.93
C GLU A 420 38.13 20.10 -18.45
N SER A 421 36.97 20.39 -17.82
CA SER A 421 36.90 20.75 -16.39
C SER A 421 37.32 19.57 -15.50
N SER A 422 36.89 18.37 -15.88
CA SER A 422 37.19 17.12 -15.19
C SER A 422 38.67 16.76 -15.27
N ARG A 423 39.30 16.94 -16.44
CA ARG A 423 40.75 16.79 -16.60
C ARG A 423 41.53 17.78 -15.75
N LYS A 424 41.13 19.05 -15.74
CA LYS A 424 41.79 20.11 -14.96
C LYS A 424 41.77 19.79 -13.45
N ASN A 425 40.67 19.20 -12.97
CA ASN A 425 40.50 18.79 -11.58
C ASN A 425 41.00 17.37 -11.26
N ARG A 426 41.63 16.69 -12.23
CA ARG A 426 42.16 15.32 -12.11
C ARG A 426 41.11 14.29 -11.67
N LEU A 427 39.84 14.47 -12.07
CA LEU A 427 38.75 13.55 -11.74
C LEU A 427 38.93 12.14 -12.33
N PRO A 428 39.45 11.95 -13.57
CA PRO A 428 39.73 10.62 -14.11
C PRO A 428 40.67 9.80 -13.22
N ALA A 429 41.78 10.41 -12.77
CA ALA A 429 42.74 9.74 -11.90
C ALA A 429 42.14 9.38 -10.53
N LYS A 430 41.32 10.26 -9.94
CA LYS A 430 40.61 9.99 -8.68
C LYS A 430 39.60 8.85 -8.85
N TYR A 431 38.94 8.77 -10.00
CA TYR A 431 38.00 7.70 -10.31
C TYR A 431 38.71 6.34 -10.43
N THR A 432 39.84 6.28 -11.14
CA THR A 432 40.66 5.06 -11.21
C THR A 432 41.16 4.61 -9.83
N GLN A 433 41.57 5.56 -8.98
CA GLN A 433 41.97 5.26 -7.60
C GLN A 433 40.81 4.68 -6.77
N LEU A 434 39.60 5.21 -6.93
CA LEU A 434 38.40 4.70 -6.26
C LEU A 434 38.09 3.26 -6.70
N LEU A 435 38.18 2.95 -8.00
CA LEU A 435 37.97 1.59 -8.50
C LEU A 435 38.98 0.61 -7.88
N GLN A 436 40.27 0.99 -7.85
CA GLN A 436 41.33 0.16 -7.27
C GLN A 436 41.12 -0.10 -5.76
N LEU A 437 40.71 0.92 -5.01
CA LEU A 437 40.43 0.80 -3.58
C LEU A 437 39.26 -0.14 -3.30
N MET A 438 38.18 0.00 -4.07
CA MET A 438 36.96 -0.79 -3.89
C MET A 438 37.14 -2.24 -4.36
N ASP A 439 37.87 -2.47 -5.46
CA ASP A 439 38.19 -3.82 -5.93
C ASP A 439 39.18 -4.54 -4.99
N GLY A 440 40.14 -3.81 -4.41
CA GLY A 440 41.09 -4.33 -3.43
C GLY A 440 40.47 -4.77 -2.09
N GLN A 441 39.32 -4.24 -1.70
CA GLN A 441 38.63 -4.64 -0.46
C GLN A 441 37.73 -5.89 -0.62
N THR A 442 37.40 -6.29 -1.85
CA THR A 442 36.55 -7.47 -2.11
C THR A 442 37.22 -8.80 -1.73
N THR A 443 38.54 -8.82 -1.54
CA THR A 443 39.29 -10.05 -1.20
C THR A 443 39.56 -10.24 0.30
N SER A 444 39.38 -9.22 1.15
CA SER A 444 39.78 -9.30 2.58
C SER A 444 38.71 -8.93 3.60
N THR A 445 37.57 -8.34 3.22
CA THR A 445 36.62 -7.78 4.21
C THR A 445 35.19 -8.32 4.11
N THR A 446 34.95 -9.31 3.25
CA THR A 446 33.65 -10.00 3.12
C THR A 446 33.27 -10.87 4.32
N GLY A 447 34.20 -11.14 5.24
CA GLY A 447 33.94 -11.91 6.47
C GLY A 447 33.52 -11.09 7.69
N HIS A 448 33.99 -9.85 7.83
CA HIS A 448 33.87 -9.13 9.12
C HIS A 448 32.71 -8.12 9.20
N LEU A 449 32.31 -7.51 8.08
CA LEU A 449 31.21 -6.53 8.09
C LEU A 449 29.82 -7.19 8.02
N VAL A 450 29.73 -8.45 7.56
CA VAL A 450 28.48 -9.22 7.56
C VAL A 450 28.16 -9.78 8.94
N GLN A 451 29.18 -10.16 9.74
CA GLN A 451 28.95 -10.67 11.11
C GLN A 451 28.54 -9.58 12.11
N GLN A 452 29.01 -8.35 11.92
CA GLN A 452 28.62 -7.24 12.82
C GLN A 452 27.19 -6.73 12.57
N TYR A 453 26.62 -7.02 11.39
CA TYR A 453 25.22 -6.75 11.07
C TYR A 453 24.24 -7.70 11.78
N ASP A 454 24.63 -8.97 12.00
CA ASP A 454 23.78 -9.95 12.70
C ASP A 454 23.83 -9.78 14.24
N GLU A 455 24.95 -9.34 14.81
CA GLU A 455 25.06 -9.08 16.26
C GLU A 455 24.36 -7.77 16.70
N PHE A 456 24.33 -6.73 15.85
CA PHE A 456 23.65 -5.47 16.20
C PHE A 456 22.11 -5.57 16.11
N HIS A 457 21.58 -6.44 15.23
CA HIS A 457 20.13 -6.68 15.13
C HIS A 457 19.57 -7.61 16.21
N SER A 458 20.42 -8.41 16.86
CA SER A 458 19.99 -9.28 17.96
C SER A 458 19.85 -8.54 19.31
N ASN A 459 20.51 -7.40 19.48
CA ASN A 459 20.56 -6.66 20.76
C ASN A 459 19.69 -5.38 20.83
N ARG A 460 18.94 -5.02 19.77
CA ARG A 460 18.03 -3.85 19.77
C ARG A 460 16.54 -4.18 19.91
N SER A 461 16.17 -5.44 20.07
CA SER A 461 14.83 -5.86 20.52
C SER A 461 14.54 -5.53 22.00
N SER A 462 15.48 -4.87 22.69
CA SER A 462 15.32 -4.41 24.07
C SER A 462 16.03 -3.05 24.29
N SER A 463 15.53 -1.97 23.70
CA SER A 463 15.70 -0.62 24.29
C SER A 463 14.81 0.41 23.61
N HIS A 464 13.97 1.05 24.44
CA HIS A 464 13.24 2.28 24.12
C HIS A 464 14.19 3.35 23.55
N VAL A 465 13.86 3.88 22.38
CA VAL A 465 14.37 5.19 21.92
C VAL A 465 13.32 6.23 22.36
N PRO A 466 13.68 7.23 23.19
CA PRO A 466 12.75 8.30 23.52
C PRO A 466 12.52 9.17 22.28
N SER A 467 11.27 9.59 22.07
CA SER A 467 10.93 10.59 21.05
C SER A 467 11.74 11.86 21.29
N ALA A 468 12.57 12.25 20.33
CA ALA A 468 13.06 13.61 20.23
C ALA A 468 11.85 14.52 19.99
N GLY A 469 11.46 15.28 21.02
CA GLY A 469 10.49 16.35 20.90
C GLY A 469 11.08 17.44 20.02
N CYS A 470 10.45 17.71 18.88
CA CYS A 470 10.64 18.96 18.18
C CYS A 470 9.77 20.02 18.86
N TYR A 471 10.38 21.17 19.12
CA TYR A 471 9.90 22.24 19.98
C TYR A 471 8.51 22.76 19.57
N THR A 472 7.64 22.86 20.57
CA THR A 472 6.44 23.70 20.56
C THR A 472 6.85 25.18 20.43
N TYR A 473 6.41 25.84 19.37
CA TYR A 473 6.38 27.31 19.34
C TYR A 473 5.34 27.80 20.36
N GLY A 474 5.73 28.83 21.11
CA GLY A 474 5.18 29.16 22.42
C GLY A 474 3.73 29.65 22.44
N ASP A 475 3.12 29.41 23.60
CA ASP A 475 1.94 30.08 24.12
C ASP A 475 2.01 31.60 23.93
N VAL A 476 1.00 32.15 23.25
CA VAL A 476 0.56 33.52 23.48
C VAL A 476 -0.79 33.44 24.19
N SER A 477 -0.72 33.69 25.48
CA SER A 477 -1.84 33.89 26.39
C SER A 477 -2.88 34.86 25.84
N LEU A 478 -4.12 34.39 25.68
CA LEU A 478 -5.31 35.24 25.58
C LEU A 478 -5.84 35.53 27.00
N PRO A 479 -6.06 36.80 27.38
CA PRO A 479 -6.80 37.10 28.60
C PRO A 479 -8.31 36.86 28.36
N ARG A 480 -8.87 36.11 29.32
CA ARG A 480 -10.27 35.76 29.64
C ARG A 480 -11.40 36.22 28.72
#